data_AF-L8TJR6-F1
#
_entry.id   AF-L8TJR6-F1
#
_cell.length_a   1.000
_cell.length_b   1.000
_cell.length_c   1.000
_cell.angle_alpha   90.00
_cell.angle_beta   90.00
_cell.angle_gamma   90.00
#
_symmetry.space_group_name_H-M   'P 1'
#
loop_
_entity.id
_entity.type
_entity.pdbx_description
1 polymer ?
#
loop_
_entity_poly.entity_id
_entity_poly.type
_entity_poly.pdbx_seq_one_letter_code
_entity_poly.pdbx_strand_id
1 'polypeptide(L)'
;MLLQDLLNATVLGSIYLLFSMGMALTWGTIGILNFAHGAVFMFSAFVAHLMLKLLPLPGAVLIGLAAVTGALLSVLIQKLVFAPISKRAKNHRAAEIQILIGGIGVAAILVSTVEIATRNSAFSFGEAASLGPGTVEVAGLRIGSTVATVLALALILGAGSSGG
;
A
#
# COMPACT_ATOMS: atom_id res chain seq x y z
N MET A 1 5.43 6.72 29.63
CA MET A 1 6.08 5.48 29.16
C MET A 1 5.01 4.46 28.77
N LEU A 2 4.39 3.73 29.70
CA LEU A 2 3.39 2.67 29.40
C LEU A 2 2.21 3.10 28.51
N LEU A 3 1.63 4.29 28.75
CA LEU A 3 0.54 4.82 27.93
C LEU A 3 0.98 5.16 26.50
N GLN A 4 2.23 5.59 26.32
CA GLN A 4 2.78 5.92 25.01
C GLN A 4 3.14 4.65 24.23
N ASP A 5 3.64 3.62 24.91
CA ASP A 5 3.88 2.31 24.30
C ASP A 5 2.57 1.63 23.86
N LEU A 6 1.51 1.76 24.68
CA LEU A 6 0.18 1.27 24.33
C LEU A 6 -0.39 2.02 23.10
N LEU A 7 -0.18 3.34 23.04
CA LEU A 7 -0.57 4.14 21.89
C LEU A 7 0.21 3.70 20.63
N ASN A 8 1.54 3.57 20.72
CA ASN A 8 2.37 3.09 19.60
C ASN A 8 1.95 1.68 19.13
N ALA A 9 1.62 0.78 20.06
CA ALA A 9 1.13 -0.56 19.74
C ALA A 9 -0.23 -0.51 19.01
N THR A 10 -1.15 0.36 19.46
CA THR A 10 -2.47 0.57 18.84
C THR A 10 -2.33 1.10 17.41
N VAL A 11 -1.39 2.01 17.21
CA VAL A 11 -1.09 2.60 15.90
C VAL A 11 -0.57 1.55 14.94
N LEU A 12 0.42 0.77 15.38
CA LEU A 12 0.98 -0.30 14.58
C LEU A 12 -0.08 -1.37 14.26
N GLY A 13 -0.92 -1.71 15.24
CA GLY A 13 -2.07 -2.60 15.05
C GLY A 13 -3.06 -2.06 14.02
N SER A 14 -3.34 -0.75 14.03
CA SER A 14 -4.26 -0.12 13.07
C SER A 14 -3.73 -0.12 11.64
N ILE A 15 -2.41 0.07 11.46
CA ILE A 15 -1.76 -0.07 10.15
C ILE A 15 -1.93 -1.51 9.64
N TYR A 16 -1.69 -2.51 10.48
CA TYR A 16 -1.85 -3.91 10.10
C TYR A 16 -3.32 -4.28 9.84
N LEU A 17 -4.27 -3.74 10.61
CA LEU A 17 -5.70 -3.92 10.37
C LEU A 17 -6.12 -3.33 9.02
N LEU A 18 -5.71 -2.11 8.70
CA LEU A 18 -5.98 -1.47 7.41
C LEU A 18 -5.39 -2.26 6.24
N PHE A 19 -4.13 -2.72 6.39
CA PHE A 19 -3.48 -3.54 5.38
C PHE A 19 -4.21 -4.88 5.18
N SER A 20 -4.57 -5.56 6.27
CA SER A 20 -5.34 -6.80 6.24
C SER A 20 -6.71 -6.61 5.60
N MET A 21 -7.41 -5.54 5.92
CA MET A 21 -8.70 -5.19 5.33
C MET A 21 -8.57 -4.95 3.82
N GLY A 22 -7.52 -4.26 3.36
CA GLY A 22 -7.25 -4.08 1.93
C GLY A 22 -7.00 -5.40 1.19
N MET A 23 -6.23 -6.31 1.80
CA MET A 23 -6.00 -7.65 1.26
C MET A 23 -7.28 -8.50 1.24
N ALA A 24 -8.11 -8.40 2.29
CA ALA A 24 -9.39 -9.11 2.35
C ALA A 24 -10.38 -8.63 1.28
N LEU A 25 -10.46 -7.32 1.02
CA LEU A 25 -11.32 -6.76 -0.02
C LEU A 25 -10.87 -7.19 -1.43
N THR A 26 -9.57 -7.23 -1.69
CA THR A 26 -9.03 -7.66 -2.99
C THR A 26 -9.19 -9.17 -3.22
N TRP A 27 -8.98 -10.00 -2.20
CA TRP A 27 -9.26 -11.44 -2.31
C TRP A 27 -10.75 -11.75 -2.39
N GLY A 28 -11.60 -11.03 -1.65
CA GLY A 28 -13.05 -11.22 -1.68
C GLY A 28 -13.68 -10.99 -3.05
N THR A 29 -13.05 -10.18 -3.91
CA THR A 29 -13.56 -9.87 -5.25
C THR A 29 -13.01 -10.79 -6.34
N ILE A 30 -11.74 -11.21 -6.24
CA ILE A 30 -11.06 -11.98 -7.30
C ILE A 30 -11.02 -13.48 -6.99
N GLY A 31 -11.06 -13.87 -5.71
CA GLY A 31 -10.95 -15.27 -5.27
C GLY A 31 -9.56 -15.89 -5.48
N ILE A 32 -8.57 -15.11 -5.93
CA ILE A 32 -7.22 -15.59 -6.27
C ILE A 32 -6.16 -14.78 -5.52
N LEU A 33 -5.21 -15.49 -4.91
CA LEU A 33 -4.06 -14.90 -4.23
C LEU A 33 -3.10 -14.22 -5.22
N ASN A 34 -2.99 -12.90 -5.15
CA ASN A 34 -2.08 -12.10 -5.97
C ASN A 34 -0.90 -11.54 -5.15
N PHE A 35 0.30 -12.07 -5.38
CA PHE A 35 1.54 -11.61 -4.72
C PHE A 35 2.10 -10.30 -5.28
N ALA A 36 1.67 -9.86 -6.47
CA ALA A 36 2.12 -8.60 -7.05
C ALA A 36 1.57 -7.37 -6.32
N HIS A 37 0.51 -7.51 -5.51
CA HIS A 37 -0.17 -6.37 -4.89
C HIS A 37 0.76 -5.53 -4.02
N GLY A 38 1.55 -6.17 -3.15
CA GLY A 38 2.53 -5.47 -2.30
C GLY A 38 3.63 -4.77 -3.11
N ALA A 39 4.09 -5.40 -4.21
CA ALA A 39 5.09 -4.81 -5.09
C ALA A 39 4.54 -3.62 -5.90
N VAL A 40 3.28 -3.66 -6.31
CA VAL A 40 2.59 -2.52 -6.95
C VAL A 40 2.47 -1.35 -5.97
N PHE A 41 2.07 -1.62 -4.72
CA PHE A 41 2.01 -0.61 -3.67
C PHE A 41 3.39 0.03 -3.45
N MET A 42 4.43 -0.77 -3.27
CA MET A 42 5.81 -0.28 -3.12
C MET A 42 6.25 0.56 -4.33
N PHE A 43 6.03 0.07 -5.54
CA PHE A 43 6.43 0.78 -6.77
C PHE A 43 5.71 2.12 -6.91
N SER A 44 4.41 2.18 -6.59
CA SER A 44 3.64 3.42 -6.62
C SER A 44 4.16 4.47 -5.63
N ALA A 45 4.53 4.03 -4.42
CA ALA A 45 5.19 4.89 -3.44
C ALA A 45 6.57 5.33 -3.93
N PHE A 46 7.34 4.45 -4.57
CA PHE A 46 8.63 4.81 -5.15
C PHE A 46 8.50 5.90 -6.23
N VAL A 47 7.51 5.82 -7.12
CA VAL A 47 7.25 6.87 -8.12
C VAL A 47 6.90 8.21 -7.46
N ALA A 48 6.06 8.20 -6.42
CA ALA A 48 5.77 9.41 -5.66
C ALA A 48 7.02 9.96 -4.97
N HIS A 49 7.90 9.10 -4.44
CA HIS A 49 9.18 9.51 -3.84
C HIS A 49 10.13 10.13 -4.88
N LEU A 50 10.16 9.60 -6.10
CA LEU A 50 10.92 10.23 -7.19
C LEU A 50 10.38 11.63 -7.49
N MET A 51 9.06 11.80 -7.61
CA MET A 51 8.47 13.13 -7.85
C MET A 51 8.78 14.12 -6.74
N LEU A 52 8.81 13.67 -5.49
CA LEU A 52 9.22 14.50 -4.36
C LEU A 52 10.66 15.01 -4.48
N LYS A 53 11.58 14.24 -5.09
CA LYS A 53 12.96 14.70 -5.35
C LYS A 53 13.03 15.80 -6.41
N LEU A 54 12.06 15.85 -7.34
CA LEU A 54 12.01 16.88 -8.38
C LEU A 54 11.31 18.15 -7.91
N LEU A 55 10.22 18.02 -7.14
CA LEU A 55 9.43 19.15 -6.68
C LEU A 55 8.92 18.92 -5.25
N PRO A 56 9.04 19.90 -4.33
CA PRO A 56 8.47 19.80 -2.99
C PRO A 56 6.93 19.89 -3.08
N LEU A 57 6.29 18.74 -3.26
CA LEU A 57 4.84 18.62 -3.33
C LEU A 57 4.26 18.37 -1.94
N PRO A 58 3.04 18.87 -1.64
CA PRO A 58 2.33 18.54 -0.41
C PRO A 58 2.06 17.04 -0.29
N GLY A 59 2.10 16.50 0.94
CA GLY A 59 1.87 15.08 1.21
C GLY A 59 0.56 14.52 0.61
N ALA A 60 -0.53 15.30 0.63
CA ALA A 60 -1.80 14.89 0.04
C ALA A 60 -1.70 14.66 -1.48
N VAL A 61 -0.92 15.48 -2.19
CA VAL A 61 -0.69 15.34 -3.64
C VAL A 61 0.16 14.09 -3.91
N LEU A 62 1.15 13.80 -3.07
CA LEU A 62 1.97 12.59 -3.19
C LEU A 62 1.15 11.32 -2.99
N ILE A 63 0.22 11.32 -2.04
CA ILE A 63 -0.72 10.20 -1.83
C ILE A 63 -1.62 10.01 -3.04
N GLY A 64 -2.18 11.10 -3.58
CA GLY A 64 -2.99 11.05 -4.80
C GLY A 64 -2.20 10.50 -6.00
N LEU A 65 -0.95 10.95 -6.16
CA LEU A 65 -0.06 10.47 -7.21
C LEU A 65 0.27 8.98 -7.04
N ALA A 66 0.59 8.53 -5.82
CA ALA A 66 0.81 7.12 -5.52
C ALA A 66 -0.44 6.29 -5.84
N ALA A 67 -1.63 6.76 -5.46
CA ALA A 67 -2.89 6.07 -5.75
C ALA A 67 -3.14 5.95 -7.27
N VAL A 68 -2.96 7.03 -8.02
CA VAL A 68 -3.14 7.04 -9.48
C VAL A 68 -2.13 6.13 -10.18
N THR A 69 -0.85 6.22 -9.81
CA THR A 69 0.20 5.38 -10.41
C THR A 69 -0.01 3.90 -10.08
N GLY A 70 -0.40 3.57 -8.85
CA GLY A 70 -0.77 2.21 -8.44
C GLY A 70 -1.98 1.68 -9.21
N ALA A 71 -3.03 2.49 -9.39
CA ALA A 71 -4.21 2.11 -10.15
C ALA A 71 -3.88 1.84 -11.63
N LEU A 72 -3.12 2.73 -12.27
CA LEU A 72 -2.68 2.55 -13.65
C LEU A 72 -1.82 1.30 -13.82
N LEU A 73 -0.85 1.10 -12.92
CA LEU A 73 0.03 -0.07 -12.95
C LEU A 73 -0.75 -1.37 -12.71
N SER A 74 -1.70 -1.36 -11.78
CA SER A 74 -2.57 -2.51 -11.50
C SER A 74 -3.41 -2.87 -12.73
N VAL A 75 -4.03 -1.89 -13.40
CA VAL A 75 -4.77 -2.11 -14.64
C VAL A 75 -3.86 -2.65 -15.74
N LEU A 76 -2.64 -2.14 -15.84
CA LEU A 76 -1.66 -2.59 -16.82
C LEU A 76 -1.27 -4.06 -16.59
N ILE A 77 -0.94 -4.43 -15.36
CA ILE A 77 -0.61 -5.82 -14.99
C ILE A 77 -1.81 -6.74 -15.23
N GLN A 78 -3.02 -6.30 -14.86
CA GLN A 78 -4.23 -7.08 -15.10
C GLN A 78 -4.43 -7.37 -16.58
N LYS A 79 -4.24 -6.36 -17.46
CA LYS A 79 -4.43 -6.53 -18.91
C LYS A 79 -3.30 -7.30 -19.59
N LEU A 80 -2.05 -7.05 -19.22
CA LEU A 80 -0.89 -7.62 -19.90
C LEU A 80 -0.45 -8.98 -19.36
N VAL A 81 -0.71 -9.27 -18.08
CA VAL A 81 -0.21 -10.49 -17.41
C VAL A 81 -1.37 -11.38 -17.00
N PHE A 82 -2.27 -10.91 -16.13
CA PHE A 82 -3.26 -11.81 -15.52
C PHE A 82 -4.42 -12.20 -16.45
N ALA A 83 -4.96 -11.26 -17.24
CA ALA A 83 -6.01 -11.54 -18.21
C ALA A 83 -5.58 -12.58 -19.27
N PRO A 84 -4.41 -12.48 -19.93
CA PRO A 84 -4.00 -13.49 -20.90
C PRO A 84 -3.67 -14.83 -20.26
N ILE A 85 -3.11 -14.86 -19.05
CA ILE A 85 -2.88 -16.10 -18.29
C ILE A 85 -4.22 -16.80 -18.00
N SER A 86 -5.18 -16.06 -17.44
CA SER A 86 -6.50 -16.60 -17.10
C SER A 86 -7.24 -17.14 -18.33
N LYS A 87 -7.18 -16.44 -19.47
CA LYS A 87 -7.83 -16.89 -20.72
C LYS A 87 -7.23 -18.17 -21.30
N ARG A 88 -5.96 -18.48 -21.03
CA ARG A 88 -5.26 -19.68 -21.53
C ARG A 88 -5.40 -20.88 -20.59
N ALA A 89 -5.84 -20.66 -19.36
CA ALA A 89 -6.00 -21.71 -18.38
C ALA A 89 -7.17 -22.62 -18.74
N LYS A 90 -6.94 -23.93 -18.68
CA LYS A 90 -7.96 -24.94 -19.02
C LYS A 90 -9.06 -25.05 -17.94
N ASN A 91 -8.69 -24.86 -16.67
CA ASN A 91 -9.56 -25.01 -15.50
C ASN A 91 -9.26 -23.90 -14.46
N HIS A 92 -10.20 -23.65 -13.54
CA HIS A 92 -10.08 -22.62 -12.50
C HIS A 92 -8.81 -22.76 -11.65
N ARG A 93 -8.53 -23.97 -11.15
CA ARG A 93 -7.30 -24.27 -10.37
C ARG A 93 -6.02 -24.02 -11.15
N ALA A 94 -6.03 -24.24 -12.47
CA ALA A 94 -4.87 -23.95 -13.32
C ALA A 94 -4.69 -22.43 -13.47
N ALA A 95 -5.78 -21.67 -13.59
CA ALA A 95 -5.73 -20.21 -13.64
C ALA A 95 -5.17 -19.62 -12.35
N GLU A 96 -5.62 -20.11 -11.18
CA GLU A 96 -5.12 -19.70 -9.86
C GLU A 96 -3.61 -19.88 -9.72
N ILE A 97 -3.10 -21.10 -9.98
CA ILE A 97 -1.67 -21.41 -9.86
C ILE A 97 -0.86 -20.58 -10.86
N GLN A 98 -1.34 -20.40 -12.09
CA GLN A 98 -0.63 -19.60 -13.09
C GLN A 98 -0.62 -18.10 -12.74
N ILE A 99 -1.71 -17.56 -12.20
CA ILE A 99 -1.78 -16.17 -11.72
C ILE A 99 -0.87 -15.98 -10.51
N LEU A 100 -0.80 -16.96 -9.61
CA LEU A 100 0.10 -16.94 -8.46
C LEU A 100 1.56 -16.84 -8.91
N ILE A 101 2.00 -17.72 -9.81
CA ILE A 101 3.36 -17.72 -10.38
C ILE A 101 3.62 -16.41 -11.15
N GLY A 102 2.66 -15.98 -11.98
CA GLY A 102 2.74 -14.71 -12.70
C GLY A 102 2.86 -13.51 -11.77
N GLY A 103 2.14 -13.52 -10.65
CA GLY A 103 2.16 -12.47 -9.63
C GLY A 103 3.52 -12.40 -8.93
N ILE A 104 4.13 -13.55 -8.62
CA ILE A 104 5.50 -13.61 -8.08
C ILE A 104 6.49 -13.04 -9.09
N GLY A 105 6.39 -13.41 -10.37
CA GLY A 105 7.25 -12.88 -11.43
C GLY A 105 7.13 -11.37 -11.58
N VAL A 106 5.92 -10.83 -11.61
CA VAL A 106 5.66 -9.38 -11.66
C VAL A 106 6.23 -8.70 -10.41
N ALA A 107 6.00 -9.28 -9.22
CA ALA A 107 6.53 -8.73 -7.98
C ALA A 107 8.06 -8.62 -8.02
N ALA A 108 8.74 -9.68 -8.45
CA ALA A 108 10.20 -9.71 -8.56
C ALA A 108 10.73 -8.63 -9.51
N ILE A 109 10.08 -8.43 -10.67
CA ILE A 109 10.46 -7.39 -11.64
C ILE A 109 10.31 -6.00 -11.02
N LEU A 110 9.18 -5.70 -10.38
CA LEU A 110 8.92 -4.40 -9.77
C LEU A 110 9.87 -4.12 -8.60
N VAL A 111 10.09 -5.11 -7.73
CA VAL A 111 11.04 -5.01 -6.61
C VAL A 111 12.45 -4.77 -7.13
N SER A 112 12.91 -5.60 -8.07
CA SER A 112 14.24 -5.45 -8.66
C SER A 112 14.45 -4.09 -9.34
N THR A 113 13.42 -3.55 -10.00
CA THR A 113 13.48 -2.21 -10.61
C THR A 113 13.72 -1.13 -9.57
N VAL A 114 13.01 -1.19 -8.43
CA VAL A 114 13.18 -0.23 -7.34
C VAL A 114 14.55 -0.41 -6.68
N GLU A 115 14.98 -1.64 -6.40
CA GLU A 115 16.28 -1.94 -5.79
C GLU A 115 17.46 -1.40 -6.61
N ILE A 116 17.42 -1.58 -7.93
CA ILE A 116 18.43 -1.03 -8.85
C ILE A 116 18.42 0.51 -8.78
N ALA A 117 17.23 1.11 -8.79
CA ALA A 117 17.10 2.57 -8.77
C ALA A 117 17.49 3.20 -7.42
N THR A 118 17.25 2.50 -6.30
CA THR A 118 17.60 2.97 -4.95
C THR A 118 18.97 2.49 -4.48
N ARG A 119 19.71 1.75 -5.32
CA ARG A 119 21.00 1.11 -4.97
C ARG A 119 20.91 0.29 -3.68
N ASN A 120 19.85 -0.50 -3.53
CA ASN A 120 19.56 -1.29 -2.31
C ASN A 120 19.42 -0.47 -1.02
N SER A 121 19.22 0.84 -1.10
CA SER A 121 18.92 1.67 0.07
C SER A 121 17.42 1.83 0.26
N ALA A 122 16.98 1.83 1.52
CA ALA A 122 15.60 2.15 1.87
C ALA A 122 15.33 3.63 1.53
N PHE A 123 14.18 3.89 0.91
CA PHE A 123 13.73 5.25 0.61
C PHE A 123 12.68 5.71 1.64
N SER A 124 12.72 6.99 1.99
CA SER A 124 11.78 7.61 2.93
C SER A 124 11.31 8.96 2.39
N PHE A 125 10.07 9.31 2.72
CA PHE A 125 9.48 10.60 2.36
C PHE A 125 9.82 11.72 3.36
N GLY A 126 10.45 11.39 4.50
CA GLY A 126 10.79 12.37 5.54
C GLY A 126 9.58 13.19 6.00
N GLU A 127 9.80 14.48 6.28
CA GLU A 127 8.73 15.41 6.67
C GLU A 127 7.83 15.85 5.51
N ALA A 128 8.25 15.64 4.26
CA ALA A 128 7.53 16.15 3.09
C ALA A 128 6.20 15.41 2.81
N ALA A 129 6.05 14.18 3.30
CA ALA A 129 4.78 13.46 3.27
C ALA A 129 3.91 13.67 4.51
N SER A 130 4.30 14.54 5.45
CA SER A 130 3.47 14.81 6.62
C SER A 130 2.16 15.50 6.19
N LEU A 131 1.04 14.94 6.64
CA LEU A 131 -0.32 15.47 6.37
C LEU A 131 -0.74 16.54 7.40
N GLY A 132 0.20 17.08 8.17
CA GLY A 132 -0.04 18.07 9.22
C GLY A 132 1.23 18.33 10.05
N PRO A 133 1.20 19.26 11.02
CA PRO A 133 2.37 19.59 11.84
C PRO A 133 2.93 18.34 12.51
N GLY A 134 4.23 18.08 12.33
CA GLY A 134 4.87 16.75 12.48
C GLY A 134 4.47 15.95 13.73
N THR A 135 4.23 16.61 14.87
CA THR A 135 3.64 15.99 16.07
C THR A 135 2.72 16.98 16.78
N VAL A 136 1.49 16.55 17.08
CA VAL A 136 0.57 17.25 17.98
C VAL A 136 0.68 16.61 19.35
N GLU A 137 0.96 17.42 20.37
CA GLU A 137 1.03 16.95 21.75
C GLU A 137 -0.36 17.11 22.40
N VAL A 138 -1.04 15.99 22.64
CA VAL A 138 -2.36 15.96 23.27
C VAL A 138 -2.23 15.31 24.63
N ALA A 139 -2.51 16.06 25.71
CA ALA A 139 -2.44 15.56 27.09
C ALA A 139 -1.10 14.88 27.48
N GLY A 140 0.03 15.39 26.97
CA GLY A 140 1.38 14.84 27.24
C GLY A 140 1.75 13.62 26.37
N LEU A 141 0.92 13.26 25.39
CA LEU A 141 1.21 12.22 24.40
C LEU A 141 1.56 12.86 23.05
N ARG A 142 2.72 12.50 22.49
CA ARG A 142 3.14 12.94 21.15
C ARG A 142 2.46 12.07 20.09
N ILE A 143 1.52 12.66 19.36
CA ILE A 143 0.78 11.98 18.29
C ILE A 143 1.21 12.61 16.95
N GLY A 144 1.80 11.82 16.06
CA GLY A 144 2.07 12.29 14.69
C GLY A 144 0.77 12.53 13.91
N SER A 145 0.71 13.58 13.10
CA SER A 145 -0.46 13.88 12.24
C SER A 145 -0.82 12.71 11.30
N THR A 146 0.19 12.01 10.79
CA THR A 146 0.04 10.79 9.99
C THR A 146 -0.63 9.67 10.79
N VAL A 147 -0.26 9.52 12.05
CA VAL A 147 -0.79 8.49 12.95
C VAL A 147 -2.28 8.71 13.23
N ALA A 148 -2.67 9.94 13.53
CA ALA A 148 -4.07 10.30 13.74
C ALA A 148 -4.93 10.00 12.50
N THR A 149 -4.40 10.28 11.31
CA THR A 149 -5.10 10.03 10.04
C THR A 149 -5.29 8.53 9.79
N VAL A 150 -4.26 7.72 10.04
CA VAL A 150 -4.35 6.25 9.91
C VAL A 150 -5.38 5.66 10.88
N LEU A 151 -5.38 6.10 12.14
CA LEU A 151 -6.37 5.67 13.13
C LEU A 151 -7.80 6.05 12.70
N ALA A 152 -8.00 7.29 12.24
CA ALA A 152 -9.30 7.76 11.78
C ALA A 152 -9.81 6.94 10.58
N LEU A 153 -8.95 6.66 9.60
CA LEU A 153 -9.32 5.83 8.44
C LEU A 153 -9.64 4.39 8.85
N ALA A 154 -8.87 3.79 9.75
CA ALA A 154 -9.13 2.45 10.27
C ALA A 154 -10.51 2.37 10.95
N LEU A 155 -10.85 3.37 11.77
CA LEU A 155 -12.15 3.43 12.45
C LEU A 155 -13.31 3.66 11.48
N ILE A 156 -13.17 4.58 10.52
CA ILE A 156 -14.21 4.87 9.53
C ILE A 156 -14.51 3.62 8.68
N LEU A 157 -13.46 2.97 8.17
CA LEU A 157 -13.61 1.78 7.34
C LEU A 157 -14.12 0.59 8.16
N GLY A 158 -13.62 0.41 9.39
CA GLY A 158 -14.06 -0.66 10.29
C GLY A 158 -15.50 -0.49 10.80
N ALA A 159 -15.97 0.75 11.01
CA ALA A 159 -17.36 1.04 11.37
C ALA A 159 -18.31 0.88 10.17
N GLY A 160 -17.83 1.16 8.95
CA GLY A 160 -18.60 0.97 7.73
C GLY A 160 -18.83 -0.49 7.35
N SER A 161 -17.95 -1.41 7.77
CA SER A 161 -18.08 -2.84 7.45
C SER A 161 -18.95 -3.64 8.42
N SER A 162 -19.32 -3.08 9.58
CA SER A 162 -20.17 -3.74 10.59
C SER A 162 -21.67 -3.42 10.47
N GLY A 163 -22.04 -2.57 9.51
CA GLY A 163 -23.43 -2.10 9.29
C GLY A 163 -24.14 -2.67 8.06
N GLY A 164 -23.62 -3.74 7.43
CA GLY A 164 -24.20 -4.37 6.24
C GLY A 164 -24.58 -5.82 6.45
#